data_AF-A0AA45BDP6-F1
#
_entry.id   AF-A0AA45BDP6-F1
#
_cell.length_a   1.000
_cell.length_b   1.000
_cell.length_c   1.000
_cell.angle_alpha   90.00
_cell.angle_beta   90.00
_cell.angle_gamma   90.00
#
_symmetry.space_group_name_H-M   'P 1'
#
loop_
_entity.id
_entity.type
_entity.pdbx_description
1 polymer ?
#
loop_
_entity_poly.entity_id
_entity_poly.type
_entity_poly.pdbx_seq_one_letter_code
_entity_poly.pdbx_strand_id
1 'polypeptide(L)'
;MERELFHRFSNDLMHLGADGVAAPQFSLGELGAYVLRYTPFEYVNRGAKLVIVGITPGNTQLALSYGKAQELLRQGYPIDLILREVKKVGAFGGPSMRPNLVKMLRHFHFDQLLGISDVESLWGSDADLLQSTSVVPHAAFKAGKMFAGSFDEVLASPLLSECFRDCFVPSVREIESDTLFVGLGPCPEAALEWCVHHGALQRKQVLGAFCHPSSAGGSTTRYYLREVAKGELDSKNPVLRRTDWLDRAYEQMRAATASLLGHTAANLPVRRDKVSAVPTPNVPSPTHLKPTTTKVGDTATGATDDVAIILAEVQQAGYRLTNQTAKLAEFATPSGQTIYLVKTTSKMNRVNLMVHPGLMPDAVMALPGVASVSHEHRFHSNMSRFPKRLNRGATETAYGWQVSLDTFDDLRRFLAAFADWATQVGGTGER
;
A
#
# COMPACT_ATOMS: atom_id res chain seq x y z
N MET A 1 -0.17 -5.79 -10.17
CA MET A 1 -0.60 -4.46 -10.63
C MET A 1 0.55 -3.49 -10.38
N GLU A 2 0.87 -2.65 -11.36
CA GLU A 2 1.86 -1.58 -11.17
C GLU A 2 1.32 -0.56 -10.16
N ARG A 3 2.16 -0.14 -9.20
CA ARG A 3 1.74 0.80 -8.16
C ARG A 3 1.80 2.25 -8.62
N GLU A 4 2.89 2.62 -9.28
CA GLU A 4 3.15 4.00 -9.74
C GLU A 4 2.58 4.18 -11.15
N LEU A 5 1.33 4.64 -11.25
CA LEU A 5 0.58 4.73 -12.51
C LEU A 5 0.40 6.18 -12.98
N PHE A 6 0.71 7.17 -12.14
CA PHE A 6 0.49 8.59 -12.45
C PHE A 6 1.12 9.04 -13.77
N HIS A 7 2.36 8.65 -14.05
CA HIS A 7 3.01 8.99 -15.32
C HIS A 7 2.27 8.45 -16.55
N ARG A 8 1.65 7.27 -16.44
CA ARG A 8 0.87 6.66 -17.52
C ARG A 8 -0.39 7.45 -17.82
N PHE A 9 -1.05 7.99 -16.80
CA PHE A 9 -2.36 8.65 -16.93
C PHE A 9 -2.30 10.19 -16.86
N SER A 10 -1.12 10.79 -16.66
CA SER A 10 -0.98 12.24 -16.48
C SER A 10 -1.48 13.03 -17.68
N ASN A 11 -1.21 12.58 -18.91
CA ASN A 11 -1.73 13.20 -20.12
C ASN A 11 -3.26 13.14 -20.16
N ASP A 12 -3.86 11.97 -19.92
CA ASP A 12 -5.32 11.83 -19.91
C ASP A 12 -5.96 12.66 -18.79
N LEU A 13 -5.35 12.71 -17.60
CA LEU A 13 -5.77 13.57 -16.49
C LEU A 13 -5.74 15.06 -16.88
N MET A 14 -4.68 15.51 -17.56
CA MET A 14 -4.53 16.90 -18.00
C MET A 14 -5.61 17.30 -19.04
N HIS A 15 -5.98 16.37 -19.93
CA HIS A 15 -6.97 16.62 -20.98
C HIS A 15 -8.41 16.48 -20.47
N LEU A 16 -8.71 15.38 -19.77
CA LEU A 16 -10.09 15.01 -19.41
C LEU A 16 -10.51 15.54 -18.04
N GLY A 17 -9.62 15.53 -17.04
CA GLY A 17 -9.93 15.96 -15.67
C GLY A 17 -11.19 15.29 -15.11
N ALA A 18 -12.01 16.04 -14.38
CA ALA A 18 -13.22 15.52 -13.74
C ALA A 18 -14.27 14.97 -14.72
N ASP A 19 -14.31 15.45 -15.96
CA ASP A 19 -15.21 14.93 -17.00
C ASP A 19 -14.80 13.51 -17.46
N GLY A 20 -13.56 13.13 -17.16
CA GLY A 20 -12.97 11.84 -17.49
C GLY A 20 -13.36 10.67 -16.58
N VAL A 21 -14.17 10.85 -15.53
CA VAL A 21 -14.46 9.79 -14.53
C VAL A 21 -15.06 8.51 -15.10
N ALA A 22 -15.72 8.58 -16.25
CA ALA A 22 -16.28 7.44 -16.97
C ALA A 22 -15.49 7.06 -18.23
N ALA A 23 -14.40 7.76 -18.52
CA ALA A 23 -13.64 7.61 -19.75
C ALA A 23 -12.85 6.28 -19.73
N PRO A 24 -12.89 5.49 -20.82
CA PRO A 24 -12.25 4.18 -20.89
C PRO A 24 -10.72 4.26 -20.75
N GLN A 25 -10.12 5.43 -21.02
CA GLN A 25 -8.69 5.71 -20.85
C GLN A 25 -8.20 5.38 -19.44
N PHE A 26 -9.03 5.60 -18.42
CA PHE A 26 -8.66 5.35 -17.03
C PHE A 26 -8.94 3.91 -16.56
N SER A 27 -9.30 2.98 -17.46
CA SER A 27 -9.48 1.57 -17.09
C SER A 27 -8.15 0.90 -16.76
N LEU A 28 -8.07 0.26 -15.59
CA LEU A 28 -6.94 -0.57 -15.18
C LEU A 28 -7.17 -2.05 -15.50
N GLY A 29 -8.41 -2.44 -15.73
CA GLY A 29 -8.79 -3.81 -16.06
C GLY A 29 -10.27 -4.08 -15.85
N GLU A 30 -10.75 -5.10 -16.55
CA GLU A 30 -12.09 -5.64 -16.43
C GLU A 30 -11.99 -7.17 -16.34
N LEU A 31 -12.70 -7.77 -15.38
CA LEU A 31 -12.77 -9.21 -15.21
C LEU A 31 -14.17 -9.61 -14.74
N GLY A 32 -14.93 -10.27 -15.62
CA GLY A 32 -16.31 -10.61 -15.35
C GLY A 32 -17.14 -9.35 -15.09
N ALA A 33 -17.77 -9.27 -13.91
CA ALA A 33 -18.56 -8.10 -13.54
C ALA A 33 -17.72 -6.95 -12.94
N TYR A 34 -16.41 -7.15 -12.71
CA TYR A 34 -15.56 -6.20 -12.00
C TYR A 34 -14.80 -5.30 -12.97
N VAL A 35 -14.75 -4.00 -12.65
CA VAL A 35 -13.96 -3.00 -13.37
C VAL A 35 -13.15 -2.19 -12.36
N LEU A 36 -11.88 -1.97 -12.65
CA LEU A 36 -11.03 -1.02 -11.91
C LEU A 36 -10.77 0.22 -12.75
N ARG A 37 -10.96 1.38 -12.15
CA ARG A 37 -10.59 2.68 -12.74
C ARG A 37 -9.51 3.34 -11.92
N TYR A 38 -8.52 3.85 -12.63
CA TYR A 38 -7.36 4.51 -12.06
C TYR A 38 -7.78 5.63 -11.11
N THR A 39 -7.09 5.73 -9.97
CA THR A 39 -7.28 6.81 -9.01
C THR A 39 -5.89 7.25 -8.55
N PRO A 40 -5.51 8.53 -8.72
CA PRO A 40 -4.15 9.05 -8.44
C PRO A 40 -3.85 9.17 -6.94
N PHE A 41 -3.94 8.06 -6.21
CA PHE A 41 -3.83 7.98 -4.75
C PHE A 41 -2.53 7.29 -4.30
N GLU A 42 -1.52 7.23 -5.17
CA GLU A 42 -0.23 6.57 -4.92
C GLU A 42 0.56 7.17 -3.75
N TYR A 43 0.34 8.45 -3.43
CA TYR A 43 1.01 9.09 -2.30
C TYR A 43 0.68 8.40 -0.96
N VAL A 44 1.75 8.03 -0.25
CA VAL A 44 1.70 7.50 1.11
C VAL A 44 2.29 8.52 2.06
N ASN A 45 1.45 9.06 2.95
CA ASN A 45 1.93 9.82 4.09
C ASN A 45 2.51 8.87 5.15
N ARG A 46 3.83 8.63 5.10
CA ARG A 46 4.53 7.68 5.96
C ARG A 46 4.50 8.07 7.44
N GLY A 47 4.47 9.38 7.72
CA GLY A 47 4.44 9.94 9.08
C GLY A 47 3.03 10.13 9.65
N ALA A 48 1.99 9.62 8.98
CA ALA A 48 0.62 9.72 9.48
C ALA A 48 0.49 9.02 10.85
N LYS A 49 -0.22 9.64 11.78
CA LYS A 49 -0.54 9.03 13.09
C LYS A 49 -1.89 8.31 13.09
N LEU A 50 -2.75 8.63 12.12
CA LEU A 50 -4.03 7.97 11.88
C LEU A 50 -4.16 7.57 10.41
N VAL A 51 -4.52 6.31 10.17
CA VAL A 51 -4.92 5.79 8.86
C VAL A 51 -6.39 5.40 8.89
N ILE A 52 -7.18 5.97 7.99
CA ILE A 52 -8.59 5.62 7.80
C ILE A 52 -8.75 4.85 6.50
N VAL A 53 -9.32 3.64 6.58
CA VAL A 53 -9.44 2.71 5.46
C VAL A 53 -10.90 2.54 5.04
N GLY A 54 -11.22 2.95 3.81
CA GLY A 54 -12.49 2.67 3.13
C GLY A 54 -12.44 1.39 2.29
N ILE A 55 -13.53 1.10 1.56
CA ILE A 55 -13.58 -0.05 0.65
C ILE A 55 -12.86 0.28 -0.67
N THR A 56 -13.29 1.36 -1.31
CA THR A 56 -12.81 1.86 -2.60
C THR A 56 -13.11 3.35 -2.69
N PRO A 57 -12.33 4.17 -3.43
CA PRO A 57 -12.68 5.55 -3.73
C PRO A 57 -14.06 5.65 -4.38
N GLY A 58 -14.93 6.50 -3.84
CA GLY A 58 -16.26 6.76 -4.42
C GLY A 58 -16.21 7.76 -5.59
N ASN A 59 -17.31 7.87 -6.34
CA ASN A 59 -17.40 8.73 -7.53
C ASN A 59 -17.01 10.20 -7.25
N THR A 60 -17.44 10.76 -6.11
CA THR A 60 -17.06 12.14 -5.74
C THR A 60 -15.57 12.26 -5.47
N GLN A 61 -14.95 11.29 -4.79
CA GLN A 61 -13.50 11.28 -4.56
C GLN A 61 -12.75 11.17 -5.89
N LEU A 62 -13.23 10.32 -6.81
CA LEU A 62 -12.64 10.16 -8.13
C LEU A 62 -12.70 11.46 -8.94
N ALA A 63 -13.87 12.11 -9.02
CA ALA A 63 -14.04 13.38 -9.72
C ALA A 63 -13.16 14.50 -9.15
N LEU A 64 -13.11 14.62 -7.81
CA LEU A 64 -12.26 15.61 -7.13
C LEU A 64 -10.77 15.32 -7.38
N SER A 65 -10.37 14.06 -7.35
CA SER A 65 -8.98 13.66 -7.59
C SER A 65 -8.53 14.01 -9.01
N TYR A 66 -9.38 13.75 -10.01
CA TYR A 66 -9.08 14.07 -11.41
C TYR A 66 -9.07 15.58 -11.66
N GLY A 67 -10.04 16.31 -11.12
CA GLY A 67 -10.09 17.77 -11.22
C GLY A 67 -8.85 18.44 -10.60
N LYS A 68 -8.45 18.02 -9.40
CA LYS A 68 -7.25 18.55 -8.73
C LYS A 68 -5.97 18.18 -9.48
N ALA A 69 -5.86 16.94 -9.97
CA ALA A 69 -4.71 16.54 -10.78
C ALA A 69 -4.62 17.36 -12.07
N GLN A 70 -5.73 17.55 -12.79
CA GLN A 70 -5.78 18.36 -14.01
C GLN A 70 -5.32 19.81 -13.77
N GLU A 71 -5.86 20.44 -12.72
CA GLU A 71 -5.51 21.81 -12.32
C GLU A 71 -4.00 21.95 -12.13
N LEU A 72 -3.40 21.09 -11.32
CA LEU A 72 -1.97 21.18 -10.97
C LEU A 72 -1.05 20.77 -12.12
N LEU A 73 -1.46 19.80 -12.94
CA LEU A 73 -0.76 19.41 -14.17
C LEU A 73 -0.67 20.59 -15.15
N ARG A 74 -1.77 21.34 -15.35
CA ARG A 74 -1.79 22.51 -16.23
C ARG A 74 -0.93 23.67 -15.72
N GLN A 75 -0.70 23.74 -14.41
CA GLN A 75 0.18 24.72 -13.78
C GLN A 75 1.65 24.29 -13.78
N GLY A 76 1.97 23.08 -14.25
CA GLY A 76 3.35 22.59 -14.36
C GLY A 76 3.97 22.22 -13.01
N TYR A 77 3.16 21.91 -11.99
CA TYR A 77 3.68 21.44 -10.71
C TYR A 77 4.32 20.05 -10.80
N PRO A 78 5.27 19.73 -9.90
CA PRO A 78 5.90 18.42 -9.88
C PRO A 78 4.95 17.35 -9.34
N ILE A 79 5.15 16.11 -9.79
CA ILE A 79 4.21 14.98 -9.57
C ILE A 79 4.03 14.64 -8.10
N ASP A 80 5.09 14.72 -7.30
CA ASP A 80 5.05 14.50 -5.86
C ASP A 80 4.10 15.48 -5.15
N LEU A 81 4.15 16.75 -5.53
CA LEU A 81 3.22 17.77 -5.04
C LEU A 81 1.79 17.47 -5.50
N ILE A 82 1.61 17.09 -6.78
CA ILE A 82 0.30 16.76 -7.32
C ILE A 82 -0.34 15.62 -6.53
N LEU A 83 0.37 14.50 -6.37
CA LEU A 83 -0.15 13.33 -5.67
C LEU A 83 -0.47 13.63 -4.20
N ARG A 84 0.36 14.45 -3.53
CA ARG A 84 0.10 14.89 -2.15
C ARG A 84 -1.17 15.74 -2.05
N GLU A 85 -1.36 16.71 -2.92
CA GLU A 85 -2.55 17.59 -2.90
C GLU A 85 -3.83 16.84 -3.34
N VAL A 86 -3.71 15.93 -4.30
CA VAL A 86 -4.79 15.01 -4.70
C VAL A 86 -5.23 14.15 -3.52
N LYS A 87 -4.29 13.66 -2.70
CA LYS A 87 -4.60 12.86 -1.51
C LYS A 87 -5.43 13.65 -0.50
N LYS A 88 -5.09 14.92 -0.27
CA LYS A 88 -5.82 15.81 0.66
C LYS A 88 -7.28 15.98 0.27
N VAL A 89 -7.56 16.25 -1.01
CA VAL A 89 -8.95 16.40 -1.49
C VAL A 89 -9.72 15.08 -1.48
N GLY A 90 -9.02 13.95 -1.58
CA GLY A 90 -9.59 12.60 -1.54
C GLY A 90 -9.93 12.07 -0.14
N ALA A 91 -9.56 12.78 0.94
CA ALA A 91 -9.50 12.24 2.30
C ALA A 91 -10.85 12.09 3.05
N PHE A 92 -11.89 11.54 2.43
CA PHE A 92 -13.23 11.40 3.05
C PHE A 92 -13.84 12.75 3.52
N GLY A 93 -13.36 13.87 3.00
CA GLY A 93 -13.71 15.23 3.43
C GLY A 93 -15.04 15.77 2.88
N GLY A 94 -15.78 14.98 2.10
CA GLY A 94 -17.03 15.41 1.46
C GLY A 94 -18.17 15.63 2.47
N PRO A 95 -19.19 16.44 2.10
CA PRO A 95 -20.29 16.82 2.99
C PRO A 95 -21.15 15.64 3.48
N SER A 96 -21.12 14.50 2.78
CA SER A 96 -21.86 13.30 3.12
C SER A 96 -21.17 12.37 4.11
N MET A 97 -19.85 12.51 4.32
CA MET A 97 -19.03 11.61 5.15
C MET A 97 -18.35 12.35 6.30
N ARG A 98 -17.75 13.51 6.05
CA ARG A 98 -16.93 14.23 7.03
C ARG A 98 -17.67 14.51 8.35
N PRO A 99 -18.93 15.01 8.37
CA PRO A 99 -19.60 15.30 9.64
C PRO A 99 -19.75 14.08 10.54
N ASN A 100 -20.07 12.92 9.97
CA ASN A 100 -20.23 11.68 10.75
C ASN A 100 -18.88 11.11 11.19
N LEU A 101 -17.84 11.23 10.36
CA LEU A 101 -16.50 10.79 10.72
C LEU A 101 -15.94 11.63 11.86
N VAL A 102 -16.11 12.95 11.82
CA VAL A 102 -15.76 13.87 12.91
C VAL A 102 -16.50 13.51 14.19
N LYS A 103 -17.82 13.22 14.13
CA LYS A 103 -18.58 12.76 15.31
C LYS A 103 -17.98 11.49 15.92
N MET A 104 -17.65 10.49 15.11
CA MET A 104 -17.05 9.24 15.60
C MET A 104 -15.65 9.47 16.18
N LEU A 105 -14.81 10.26 15.53
CA LEU A 105 -13.47 10.59 16.03
C LEU A 105 -13.55 11.33 17.37
N ARG A 106 -14.46 12.30 17.52
CA ARG A 106 -14.71 13.01 18.80
C ARG A 106 -15.26 12.06 19.88
N HIS A 107 -16.21 11.19 19.52
CA HIS A 107 -16.81 10.23 20.46
C HIS A 107 -15.78 9.29 21.09
N PHE A 108 -14.74 8.91 20.34
CA PHE A 108 -13.67 8.04 20.81
C PHE A 108 -12.38 8.80 21.19
N HIS A 109 -12.45 10.12 21.35
CA HIS A 109 -11.36 10.99 21.82
C HIS A 109 -10.05 10.89 21.00
N PHE A 110 -10.18 10.84 19.67
CA PHE A 110 -9.01 10.83 18.78
C PHE A 110 -8.20 12.14 18.84
N ASP A 111 -8.80 13.25 19.26
CA ASP A 111 -8.09 14.50 19.56
C ASP A 111 -6.97 14.28 20.59
N GLN A 112 -7.30 13.57 21.68
CA GLN A 112 -6.33 13.25 22.74
C GLN A 112 -5.29 12.23 22.28
N LEU A 113 -5.71 11.21 21.52
CA LEU A 113 -4.79 10.20 20.97
C LEU A 113 -3.76 10.81 20.03
N LEU A 114 -4.15 11.85 19.28
CA LEU A 114 -3.31 12.50 18.27
C LEU A 114 -2.61 13.75 18.81
N GLY A 115 -2.96 14.22 20.02
CA GLY A 115 -2.38 15.42 20.62
C GLY A 115 -2.79 16.72 19.91
N ILE A 116 -3.99 16.75 19.32
CA ILE A 116 -4.54 17.92 18.60
C ILE A 116 -5.72 18.51 19.37
N SER A 117 -6.06 19.78 19.09
CA SER A 117 -7.16 20.46 19.78
C SER A 117 -8.54 19.98 19.33
N ASP A 118 -8.71 19.65 18.06
CA ASP A 118 -9.96 19.16 17.50
C ASP A 118 -9.71 18.29 16.26
N VAL A 119 -10.34 17.12 16.18
CA VAL A 119 -10.24 16.21 15.02
C VAL A 119 -10.73 16.81 13.70
N GLU A 120 -11.49 17.91 13.72
CA GLU A 120 -11.83 18.64 12.49
C GLU A 120 -10.60 19.18 11.74
N SER A 121 -9.50 19.43 12.46
CA SER A 121 -8.26 19.96 11.89
C SER A 121 -7.50 18.96 11.03
N LEU A 122 -7.85 17.67 11.07
CA LEU A 122 -7.30 16.61 10.20
C LEU A 122 -7.58 16.84 8.71
N TRP A 123 -8.50 17.76 8.37
CA TRP A 123 -8.76 18.22 7.01
C TRP A 123 -8.24 19.65 6.75
N GLY A 124 -7.36 20.13 7.61
CA GLY A 124 -6.82 21.49 7.60
C GLY A 124 -5.40 21.51 8.16
N SER A 125 -5.20 22.19 9.30
CA SER A 125 -3.87 22.42 9.89
C SER A 125 -3.11 21.15 10.24
N ASP A 126 -3.81 20.06 10.59
CA ASP A 126 -3.22 18.79 11.03
C ASP A 126 -3.41 17.68 9.99
N ALA A 127 -3.56 18.04 8.72
CA ALA A 127 -3.74 17.08 7.62
C ALA A 127 -2.55 16.11 7.48
N ASP A 128 -1.36 16.49 7.92
CA ASP A 128 -0.17 15.64 7.92
C ASP A 128 -0.25 14.49 8.93
N LEU A 129 -1.20 14.50 9.87
CA LEU A 129 -1.44 13.37 10.78
C LEU A 129 -2.33 12.28 10.17
N LEU A 130 -3.04 12.57 9.07
CA LEU A 130 -4.02 11.68 8.46
C LEU A 130 -3.51 11.08 7.15
N GLN A 131 -3.64 9.77 7.01
CA GLN A 131 -3.60 9.07 5.73
C GLN A 131 -4.99 8.45 5.47
N SER A 132 -5.59 8.79 4.35
CA SER A 132 -6.81 8.12 3.87
C SER A 132 -6.45 7.09 2.81
N THR A 133 -7.05 5.91 2.85
CA THR A 133 -6.84 4.90 1.82
C THR A 133 -8.06 4.00 1.70
N SER A 134 -8.00 3.00 0.81
CA SER A 134 -9.06 2.03 0.59
C SER A 134 -8.47 0.65 0.35
N VAL A 135 -9.18 -0.39 0.77
CA VAL A 135 -8.78 -1.80 0.55
C VAL A 135 -8.47 -2.04 -0.93
N VAL A 136 -9.27 -1.46 -1.82
CA VAL A 136 -8.97 -1.34 -3.25
C VAL A 136 -8.65 0.14 -3.53
N PRO A 137 -7.36 0.53 -3.67
CA PRO A 137 -6.97 1.95 -3.77
C PRO A 137 -7.44 2.67 -5.04
N HIS A 138 -7.91 1.91 -6.03
CA HIS A 138 -8.50 2.40 -7.27
C HIS A 138 -10.01 2.21 -7.26
N ALA A 139 -10.75 3.08 -7.95
CA ALA A 139 -12.21 3.03 -7.99
C ALA A 139 -12.71 1.71 -8.61
N ALA A 140 -13.28 0.85 -7.77
CA ALA A 140 -13.75 -0.48 -8.13
C ALA A 140 -15.27 -0.51 -8.36
N PHE A 141 -15.69 -1.13 -9.45
CA PHE A 141 -17.10 -1.28 -9.81
C PHE A 141 -17.47 -2.75 -9.95
N LYS A 142 -18.72 -3.09 -9.63
CA LYS A 142 -19.34 -4.39 -9.91
C LYS A 142 -20.65 -4.14 -10.66
N ALA A 143 -20.78 -4.70 -11.85
CA ALA A 143 -21.97 -4.54 -12.70
C ALA A 143 -22.41 -3.07 -12.85
N GLY A 144 -21.45 -2.19 -13.12
CA GLY A 144 -21.67 -0.74 -13.31
C GLY A 144 -21.94 0.08 -12.05
N LYS A 145 -22.00 -0.54 -10.86
CA LYS A 145 -22.19 0.15 -9.58
C LYS A 145 -20.91 0.15 -8.76
N MET A 146 -20.77 1.11 -7.85
CA MET A 146 -19.62 1.16 -6.96
C MET A 146 -19.54 -0.10 -6.09
N PHE A 147 -18.33 -0.67 -6.00
CA PHE A 147 -18.11 -1.89 -5.24
C PHE A 147 -18.31 -1.62 -3.75
N ALA A 148 -19.15 -2.46 -3.13
CA ALA A 148 -19.46 -2.41 -1.70
C ALA A 148 -19.52 -3.82 -1.11
N GLY A 149 -18.76 -4.76 -1.70
CA GLY A 149 -18.73 -6.17 -1.30
C GLY A 149 -17.92 -6.42 -0.03
N SER A 150 -17.88 -7.69 0.37
CA SER A 150 -17.06 -8.16 1.49
C SER A 150 -15.58 -8.25 1.12
N PHE A 151 -14.72 -8.39 2.13
CA PHE A 151 -13.30 -8.64 1.88
C PHE A 151 -13.04 -10.02 1.26
N ASP A 152 -13.85 -11.03 1.59
CA ASP A 152 -13.78 -12.34 0.92
C ASP A 152 -14.04 -12.21 -0.58
N GLU A 153 -14.95 -11.33 -0.99
CA GLU A 153 -15.21 -11.04 -2.40
C GLU A 153 -14.01 -10.32 -3.07
N VAL A 154 -13.33 -9.42 -2.35
CA VAL A 154 -12.07 -8.81 -2.81
C VAL A 154 -11.02 -9.88 -3.07
N LEU A 155 -10.84 -10.83 -2.16
CA LEU A 155 -9.86 -11.91 -2.29
C LEU A 155 -10.23 -12.93 -3.37
N ALA A 156 -11.52 -13.23 -3.55
CA ALA A 156 -12.00 -14.18 -4.54
C ALA A 156 -11.86 -13.67 -5.99
N SER A 157 -11.87 -12.35 -6.20
CA SER A 157 -11.65 -11.75 -7.51
C SER A 157 -10.15 -11.56 -7.76
N PRO A 158 -9.54 -12.18 -8.79
CA PRO A 158 -8.14 -11.96 -9.15
C PRO A 158 -7.79 -10.47 -9.34
N LEU A 159 -8.65 -9.71 -10.02
CA LEU A 159 -8.44 -8.28 -10.31
C LEU A 159 -8.38 -7.42 -9.02
N LEU A 160 -9.40 -7.53 -8.15
CA LEU A 160 -9.44 -6.82 -6.87
C LEU A 160 -8.36 -7.31 -5.89
N SER A 161 -8.12 -8.62 -5.81
CA SER A 161 -7.08 -9.19 -4.94
C SER A 161 -5.69 -8.75 -5.36
N GLU A 162 -5.40 -8.65 -6.67
CA GLU A 162 -4.13 -8.14 -7.18
C GLU A 162 -3.96 -6.67 -6.78
N CYS A 163 -4.99 -5.84 -6.95
CA CYS A 163 -4.96 -4.44 -6.52
C CYS A 163 -4.74 -4.30 -4.99
N PHE A 164 -5.43 -5.11 -4.17
CA PHE A 164 -5.21 -5.13 -2.72
C PHE A 164 -3.76 -5.51 -2.37
N ARG A 165 -3.25 -6.61 -2.94
CA ARG A 165 -1.92 -7.14 -2.60
C ARG A 165 -0.77 -6.31 -3.15
N ASP A 166 -0.92 -5.71 -4.31
CA ASP A 166 0.16 -4.99 -4.98
C ASP A 166 0.11 -3.47 -4.77
N CYS A 167 -1.02 -2.92 -4.34
CA CYS A 167 -1.17 -1.49 -4.06
C CYS A 167 -1.41 -1.22 -2.58
N PHE A 168 -2.46 -1.78 -1.96
CA PHE A 168 -2.80 -1.47 -0.56
C PHE A 168 -1.78 -2.01 0.44
N VAL A 169 -1.45 -3.30 0.38
CA VAL A 169 -0.54 -3.93 1.35
C VAL A 169 0.86 -3.28 1.37
N PRO A 170 1.50 -2.98 0.22
CA PRO A 170 2.77 -2.28 0.22
C PRO A 170 2.67 -0.87 0.81
N SER A 171 1.61 -0.12 0.50
CA SER A 171 1.40 1.21 1.09
C SER A 171 1.24 1.17 2.61
N VAL A 172 0.60 0.14 3.15
CA VAL A 172 0.47 -0.06 4.60
C VAL A 172 1.82 -0.36 5.25
N ARG A 173 2.68 -1.17 4.60
CA ARG A 173 4.03 -1.50 5.11
C ARG A 173 4.99 -0.31 5.14
N GLU A 174 4.72 0.75 4.37
CA GLU A 174 5.54 1.97 4.37
C GLU A 174 5.23 2.93 5.54
N ILE A 175 4.16 2.69 6.29
CA ILE A 175 3.69 3.57 7.35
C ILE A 175 4.34 3.19 8.68
N GLU A 176 4.59 4.19 9.54
CA GLU A 176 5.24 4.00 10.83
C GLU A 176 4.52 2.99 11.76
N SER A 177 5.30 2.30 12.59
CA SER A 177 4.81 1.22 13.45
C SER A 177 3.95 1.67 14.65
N ASP A 178 3.92 2.98 14.93
CA ASP A 178 3.09 3.61 15.96
C ASP A 178 1.79 4.21 15.39
N THR A 179 1.57 4.16 14.08
CA THR A 179 0.35 4.63 13.43
C THR A 179 -0.87 3.79 13.80
N LEU A 180 -2.00 4.47 14.05
CA LEU A 180 -3.29 3.86 14.37
C LEU A 180 -4.13 3.66 13.11
N PHE A 181 -4.67 2.47 12.90
CA PHE A 181 -5.49 2.09 11.75
C PHE A 181 -6.94 1.87 12.17
N VAL A 182 -7.85 2.48 11.41
CA VAL A 182 -9.30 2.36 11.60
C VAL A 182 -9.98 2.01 10.28
N GLY A 183 -10.74 0.91 10.27
CA GLY A 183 -11.59 0.53 9.15
C GLY A 183 -12.92 1.28 9.13
N LEU A 184 -13.49 1.52 7.95
CA LEU A 184 -14.85 2.05 7.77
C LEU A 184 -15.81 0.94 7.31
N GLY A 185 -16.24 0.10 8.25
CA GLY A 185 -17.14 -1.03 8.00
C GLY A 185 -16.47 -2.41 8.02
N PRO A 186 -17.25 -3.49 7.76
CA PRO A 186 -16.76 -4.86 7.88
C PRO A 186 -15.67 -5.25 6.88
N CYS A 187 -15.74 -4.74 5.64
CA CYS A 187 -14.74 -5.07 4.61
C CYS A 187 -13.34 -4.49 4.97
N PRO A 188 -13.20 -3.19 5.30
CA PRO A 188 -11.92 -2.66 5.74
C PRO A 188 -11.42 -3.26 7.05
N GLU A 189 -12.32 -3.57 8.00
CA GLU A 189 -11.96 -4.28 9.24
C GLU A 189 -11.28 -5.62 8.94
N ALA A 190 -11.92 -6.46 8.11
CA ALA A 190 -11.38 -7.76 7.72
C ALA A 190 -10.05 -7.64 6.95
N ALA A 191 -9.90 -6.61 6.11
CA ALA A 191 -8.65 -6.35 5.40
C ALA A 191 -7.50 -5.96 6.35
N LEU A 192 -7.77 -5.15 7.37
CA LEU A 192 -6.78 -4.79 8.39
C LEU A 192 -6.39 -6.01 9.23
N GLU A 193 -7.36 -6.83 9.63
CA GLU A 193 -7.11 -8.10 10.33
C GLU A 193 -6.28 -9.07 9.47
N TRP A 194 -6.55 -9.12 8.17
CA TRP A 194 -5.74 -9.88 7.23
C TRP A 194 -4.29 -9.38 7.20
N CYS A 195 -4.09 -8.05 7.17
CA CYS A 195 -2.74 -7.46 7.22
C CYS A 195 -2.01 -7.81 8.52
N VAL A 196 -2.71 -7.87 9.66
CA VAL A 196 -2.13 -8.32 10.93
C VAL A 196 -1.72 -9.79 10.86
N HIS A 197 -2.61 -10.66 10.38
CA HIS A 197 -2.34 -12.10 10.24
C HIS A 197 -1.14 -12.40 9.33
N HIS A 198 -0.92 -11.56 8.30
CA HIS A 198 0.16 -11.73 7.33
C HIS A 198 1.39 -10.86 7.62
N GLY A 199 1.50 -10.31 8.84
CA GLY A 199 2.68 -9.57 9.30
C GLY A 199 2.90 -8.22 8.61
N ALA A 200 1.92 -7.70 7.85
CA ALA A 200 1.99 -6.37 7.26
C ALA A 200 1.64 -5.26 8.27
N LEU A 201 0.91 -5.59 9.33
CA LEU A 201 0.59 -4.70 10.45
C LEU A 201 0.81 -5.41 11.79
N GLN A 202 1.11 -4.64 12.83
CA GLN A 202 1.12 -5.14 14.20
C GLN A 202 -0.28 -5.05 14.78
N ARG A 203 -0.68 -6.02 15.62
CA ARG A 203 -2.00 -6.02 16.27
C ARG A 203 -2.32 -4.71 16.99
N LYS A 204 -1.32 -4.10 17.66
CA LYS A 204 -1.49 -2.83 18.38
C LYS A 204 -1.81 -1.63 17.49
N GLN A 205 -1.53 -1.72 16.19
CA GLN A 205 -1.83 -0.65 15.24
C GLN A 205 -3.32 -0.64 14.84
N VAL A 206 -4.04 -1.76 14.93
CA VAL A 206 -5.42 -1.88 14.45
C VAL A 206 -6.41 -1.68 15.61
N LEU A 207 -7.15 -0.58 15.60
CA LEU A 207 -8.13 -0.25 16.66
C LEU A 207 -9.51 -0.88 16.45
N GLY A 208 -9.73 -1.48 15.29
CA GLY A 208 -11.04 -1.98 14.85
C GLY A 208 -11.66 -1.08 13.80
N ALA A 209 -12.99 -0.97 13.81
CA ALA A 209 -13.71 -0.27 12.76
C ALA A 209 -14.78 0.68 13.30
N PHE A 210 -14.93 1.81 12.62
CA PHE A 210 -16.13 2.62 12.67
C PHE A 210 -17.22 2.02 11.77
N CYS A 211 -18.48 2.36 12.07
CA CYS A 211 -19.53 2.19 11.08
C CYS A 211 -19.23 3.06 9.84
N HIS A 212 -19.75 2.66 8.67
CA HIS A 212 -19.52 3.45 7.46
C HIS A 212 -20.17 4.84 7.58
N PRO A 213 -19.44 5.96 7.37
CA PRO A 213 -19.89 7.30 7.77
C PRO A 213 -20.88 7.96 6.79
N SER A 214 -21.28 7.28 5.71
CA SER A 214 -22.22 7.84 4.72
C SER A 214 -23.57 8.18 5.33
N SER A 215 -24.07 9.38 5.04
CA SER A 215 -25.43 9.82 5.36
C SER A 215 -26.54 8.92 4.81
N ALA A 216 -26.27 8.17 3.73
CA ALA A 216 -27.23 7.19 3.18
C ALA A 216 -27.52 6.03 4.15
N GLY A 217 -26.69 5.84 5.17
CA GLY A 217 -26.88 4.83 6.21
C GLY A 217 -28.00 5.15 7.22
N GLY A 218 -28.66 6.31 7.12
CA GLY A 218 -29.76 6.70 8.00
C GLY A 218 -29.37 6.67 9.47
N SER A 219 -30.04 5.84 10.27
CA SER A 219 -29.77 5.70 11.71
C SER A 219 -28.48 4.94 12.07
N THR A 220 -27.68 4.47 11.09
CA THR A 220 -26.48 3.65 11.36
C THR A 220 -25.50 4.37 12.27
N THR A 221 -25.13 5.61 11.95
CA THR A 221 -24.18 6.40 12.75
C THR A 221 -24.74 6.68 14.14
N ARG A 222 -26.02 7.05 14.24
CA ARG A 222 -26.68 7.31 15.53
C ARG A 222 -26.68 6.08 16.43
N TYR A 223 -27.01 4.92 15.88
CA TYR A 223 -27.01 3.66 16.62
C TYR A 223 -25.59 3.27 17.06
N TYR A 224 -24.62 3.40 16.15
CA TYR A 224 -23.21 3.13 16.45
C TYR A 224 -22.71 4.02 17.59
N LEU A 225 -23.03 5.32 17.56
CA LEU A 225 -22.67 6.30 18.60
C LEU A 225 -23.52 6.22 19.88
N ARG A 226 -24.45 5.25 19.99
CA ARG A 226 -25.37 5.10 21.13
C ARG A 226 -26.31 6.29 21.34
N GLU A 227 -26.54 7.10 20.31
CA GLU A 227 -27.53 8.18 20.30
C GLU A 227 -28.98 7.67 20.13
N VAL A 228 -29.15 6.38 19.83
CA VAL A 228 -30.43 5.69 19.76
C VAL A 228 -30.22 4.23 20.15
N ALA A 229 -31.09 3.71 21.01
CA ALA A 229 -31.07 2.32 21.46
C ALA A 229 -31.80 1.41 20.46
N LYS A 230 -31.50 0.11 20.50
CA LYS A 230 -32.10 -0.91 19.62
C LYS A 230 -33.64 -0.92 19.71
N GLY A 231 -34.18 -0.75 20.91
CA GLY A 231 -35.64 -0.71 21.15
C GLY A 231 -36.33 0.56 20.65
N GLU A 232 -35.58 1.63 20.34
CA GLU A 232 -36.11 2.88 19.80
C GLU A 232 -36.11 2.93 18.27
N LEU A 233 -35.50 1.93 17.63
CA LEU A 233 -35.54 1.81 16.17
C LEU A 233 -36.89 1.25 15.72
N ASP A 234 -37.41 1.79 14.62
CA ASP A 234 -38.54 1.18 13.92
C ASP A 234 -38.27 -0.30 13.63
N SER A 235 -39.29 -1.16 13.80
CA SER A 235 -39.18 -2.61 13.61
C SER A 235 -38.67 -3.05 12.23
N LYS A 236 -38.80 -2.20 11.20
CA LYS A 236 -38.33 -2.43 9.83
C LYS A 236 -37.01 -1.74 9.53
N ASN A 237 -36.39 -1.07 10.50
CA ASN A 237 -35.16 -0.32 10.30
C ASN A 237 -34.03 -1.27 9.84
N PRO A 238 -33.38 -1.00 8.68
CA PRO A 238 -32.35 -1.88 8.14
C PRO A 238 -31.11 -2.01 9.03
N VAL A 239 -30.90 -1.09 9.98
CA VAL A 239 -29.83 -1.18 10.99
C VAL A 239 -30.01 -2.41 11.88
N LEU A 240 -31.25 -2.83 12.17
CA LEU A 240 -31.53 -3.97 13.05
C LEU A 240 -30.77 -5.24 12.62
N ARG A 241 -30.65 -5.46 11.31
CA ARG A 241 -29.93 -6.61 10.71
C ARG A 241 -28.41 -6.59 10.91
N ARG A 242 -27.86 -5.47 11.38
CA ARG A 242 -26.41 -5.24 11.52
C ARG A 242 -26.02 -4.82 12.94
N THR A 243 -26.97 -4.83 13.89
CA THR A 243 -26.76 -4.39 15.27
C THR A 243 -25.62 -5.15 15.94
N ASP A 244 -25.59 -6.48 15.80
CA ASP A 244 -24.54 -7.30 16.42
C ASP A 244 -23.13 -6.91 15.96
N TRP A 245 -22.94 -6.66 14.66
CA TRP A 245 -21.64 -6.20 14.15
C TRP A 245 -21.32 -4.79 14.66
N LEU A 246 -22.29 -3.87 14.62
CA LEU A 246 -22.11 -2.50 15.12
C LEU A 246 -21.75 -2.49 16.61
N ASP A 247 -22.35 -3.38 17.39
CA ASP A 247 -22.13 -3.46 18.82
C ASP A 247 -20.75 -4.01 19.16
N ARG A 248 -20.28 -5.03 18.44
CA ARG A 248 -18.90 -5.51 18.57
C ARG A 248 -17.88 -4.47 18.13
N ALA A 249 -18.11 -3.84 16.97
CA ALA A 249 -17.19 -2.83 16.43
C ALA A 249 -17.06 -1.63 17.39
N TYR A 250 -18.19 -1.18 17.95
CA TYR A 250 -18.20 -0.12 18.97
C TYR A 250 -17.36 -0.52 20.18
N GLU A 251 -17.57 -1.73 20.70
CA GLU A 251 -16.92 -2.14 21.94
C GLU A 251 -15.44 -2.42 21.78
N GLN A 252 -15.03 -2.94 20.63
CA GLN A 252 -13.63 -3.06 20.24
C GLN A 252 -12.96 -1.68 20.18
N MET A 253 -13.57 -0.71 19.48
CA MET A 253 -13.05 0.65 19.38
C MET A 253 -12.95 1.31 20.76
N ARG A 254 -14.01 1.20 21.57
CA ARG A 254 -14.06 1.74 22.94
C ARG A 254 -12.95 1.16 23.81
N ALA A 255 -12.75 -0.15 23.77
CA ALA A 255 -11.70 -0.81 24.55
C ALA A 255 -10.30 -0.41 24.07
N ALA A 256 -10.10 -0.32 22.75
CA ALA A 256 -8.82 0.04 22.16
C ALA A 256 -8.41 1.47 22.51
N THR A 257 -9.32 2.45 22.37
CA THR A 257 -9.00 3.85 22.70
C THR A 257 -8.87 4.07 24.21
N ALA A 258 -9.72 3.43 25.04
CA ALA A 258 -9.59 3.51 26.49
C ALA A 258 -8.24 2.95 26.98
N SER A 259 -7.77 1.84 26.40
CA SER A 259 -6.44 1.29 26.69
C SER A 259 -5.35 2.31 26.36
N LEU A 260 -5.35 2.87 25.15
CA LEU A 260 -4.34 3.83 24.72
C LEU A 260 -4.32 5.10 25.58
N LEU A 261 -5.49 5.68 25.89
CA LEU A 261 -5.59 6.87 26.74
C LEU A 261 -5.12 6.61 28.17
N GLY A 262 -5.37 5.41 28.71
CA GLY A 262 -4.86 4.99 30.01
C GLY A 262 -3.31 4.91 30.04
N HIS A 263 -2.69 4.49 28.94
CA HIS A 263 -1.22 4.48 28.82
C HIS A 263 -0.66 5.89 28.62
N THR A 264 -1.35 6.76 27.88
CA THR A 264 -0.95 8.17 27.69
C THR A 264 -0.96 8.93 29.01
N ALA A 265 -1.98 8.71 29.85
CA ALA A 265 -2.07 9.30 31.18
C ALA A 265 -0.92 8.88 32.11
N ALA A 266 -0.44 7.63 31.98
CA ALA A 266 0.70 7.12 32.75
C ALA A 266 2.07 7.60 32.25
N ASN A 267 2.18 8.02 30.98
CA ASN A 267 3.43 8.41 30.32
C ASN A 267 3.60 9.93 30.13
N LEU A 268 2.70 10.77 30.64
CA LEU A 268 2.89 12.22 30.63
C LEU A 268 4.03 12.61 31.59
N PRO A 269 5.16 13.17 31.10
CA PRO A 269 6.12 13.82 31.98
C PRO A 269 5.46 15.08 32.55
N VAL A 270 5.59 15.29 33.86
CA VAL A 270 5.18 16.53 34.53
C VAL A 270 5.91 17.70 33.88
N ARG A 271 5.23 18.42 33.00
CA ARG A 271 5.72 19.67 32.42
C ARG A 271 5.69 20.73 33.52
N ARG A 272 6.87 21.15 33.98
CA ARG A 272 7.04 22.43 34.68
C ARG A 272 6.86 23.54 33.68
N ASP A 273 5.86 24.39 33.91
CA ASP A 273 5.67 25.64 33.20
C ASP A 273 6.92 26.52 33.33
N LYS A 274 7.46 26.93 32.18
CA LYS A 274 8.23 28.17 32.07
C LYS A 274 7.68 28.97 30.91
N VAL A 275 6.93 30.00 31.30
CA VAL A 275 6.58 31.17 30.51
C VAL A 275 7.87 31.81 30.01
N SER A 276 7.98 32.05 28.70
CA SER A 276 8.83 33.11 28.17
C SER A 276 8.32 33.62 26.83
N ALA A 277 8.13 34.93 26.79
CA ALA A 277 7.54 35.71 25.72
C ALA A 277 8.39 35.73 24.43
N VAL A 278 7.72 35.85 23.28
CA VAL A 278 8.32 36.17 21.98
C VAL A 278 7.94 37.61 21.61
N PRO A 279 8.91 38.41 21.13
CA PRO A 279 8.62 39.49 20.21
C PRO A 279 9.24 39.19 18.82
N THR A 280 8.40 39.24 17.78
CA THR A 280 8.76 39.64 16.41
C THR A 280 9.44 41.03 16.42
N PRO A 281 10.33 41.41 15.47
CA PRO A 281 9.91 41.57 14.07
C PRO A 281 10.98 41.55 12.94
N ASN A 282 10.45 41.61 11.72
CA ASN A 282 10.94 42.30 10.50
C ASN A 282 11.81 41.59 9.45
N VAL A 283 11.17 41.49 8.27
CA VAL A 283 11.68 41.34 6.90
C VAL A 283 12.37 42.66 6.46
N PRO A 284 13.45 42.59 5.66
CA PRO A 284 13.33 43.06 4.27
C PRO A 284 14.06 42.18 3.23
N SER A 285 13.41 41.95 2.09
CA SER A 285 14.03 41.76 0.75
C SER A 285 13.92 43.11 -0.01
N PRO A 286 14.49 43.36 -1.21
CA PRO A 286 15.11 42.42 -2.17
C PRO A 286 16.40 42.92 -2.88
N THR A 287 17.13 42.04 -3.58
CA THR A 287 17.89 42.46 -4.77
C THR A 287 18.00 41.35 -5.81
N HIS A 288 17.72 41.76 -7.05
CA HIS A 288 17.75 41.00 -8.30
C HIS A 288 19.14 40.47 -8.68
N LEU A 289 19.17 39.24 -9.21
CA LEU A 289 20.08 38.87 -10.31
C LEU A 289 19.31 38.04 -11.35
N LYS A 290 19.54 38.37 -12.62
CA LYS A 290 18.88 37.84 -13.83
C LYS A 290 19.54 36.53 -14.32
N PRO A 291 18.88 35.78 -15.23
CA PRO A 291 19.06 34.35 -15.42
C PRO A 291 20.18 33.98 -16.37
N THR A 292 20.80 32.82 -16.15
CA THR A 292 21.64 32.15 -17.13
C THR A 292 20.98 30.83 -17.53
N THR A 293 20.52 30.81 -18.77
CA THR A 293 20.09 29.63 -19.51
C THR A 293 21.25 28.66 -19.72
N THR A 294 21.05 27.39 -19.42
CA THR A 294 21.72 26.31 -20.15
C THR A 294 20.74 25.15 -20.33
N LYS A 295 20.55 24.75 -21.58
CA LYS A 295 19.63 23.70 -22.02
C LYS A 295 20.21 22.31 -21.73
N VAL A 296 19.32 21.46 -21.22
CA VAL A 296 19.03 20.06 -21.59
C VAL A 296 20.17 19.05 -21.60
N GLY A 297 20.02 18.06 -20.73
CA GLY A 297 20.40 16.68 -20.98
C GLY A 297 19.43 15.76 -20.24
N ASP A 298 18.48 15.16 -20.97
CA ASP A 298 17.71 14.00 -20.53
C ASP A 298 18.66 12.85 -20.18
N THR A 299 18.35 12.05 -19.15
CA THR A 299 18.45 10.58 -19.22
C THR A 299 17.89 9.88 -17.97
N ALA A 300 17.21 8.78 -18.21
CA ALA A 300 16.68 7.82 -17.25
C ALA A 300 17.78 7.13 -16.44
N THR A 301 17.71 7.12 -15.10
CA THR A 301 18.73 6.45 -14.25
C THR A 301 18.19 5.56 -13.12
N GLY A 302 16.99 5.79 -12.58
CA GLY A 302 16.58 5.13 -11.33
C GLY A 302 16.44 3.59 -11.35
N ALA A 303 16.01 2.97 -12.46
CA ALA A 303 15.88 1.51 -12.55
C ALA A 303 17.22 0.79 -12.83
N THR A 304 18.17 1.50 -13.43
CA THR A 304 19.50 0.98 -13.76
C THR A 304 20.38 0.91 -12.52
N ASP A 305 20.20 1.86 -11.59
CA ASP A 305 20.97 1.95 -10.35
C ASP A 305 20.62 0.83 -9.36
N ASP A 306 19.32 0.54 -9.15
CA ASP A 306 18.87 -0.54 -8.27
C ASP A 306 19.44 -1.91 -8.65
N VAL A 307 19.32 -2.27 -9.94
CA VAL A 307 19.82 -3.55 -10.45
C VAL A 307 21.35 -3.58 -10.38
N ALA A 308 22.03 -2.47 -10.66
CA ALA A 308 23.48 -2.39 -10.53
C ALA A 308 23.95 -2.66 -9.09
N ILE A 309 23.25 -2.13 -8.09
CA ILE A 309 23.60 -2.36 -6.68
C ILE A 309 23.30 -3.81 -6.28
N ILE A 310 22.18 -4.40 -6.71
CA ILE A 310 21.89 -5.82 -6.49
C ILE A 310 22.96 -6.71 -7.12
N LEU A 311 23.36 -6.42 -8.36
CA LEU A 311 24.43 -7.17 -9.03
C LEU A 311 25.74 -7.07 -8.23
N ALA A 312 26.10 -5.86 -7.77
CA ALA A 312 27.30 -5.65 -6.96
C ALA A 312 27.26 -6.44 -5.64
N GLU A 313 26.12 -6.46 -4.95
CA GLU A 313 25.95 -7.22 -3.70
C GLU A 313 26.06 -8.73 -3.92
N VAL A 314 25.45 -9.27 -4.98
CA VAL A 314 25.56 -10.70 -5.33
C VAL A 314 27.02 -11.07 -5.59
N GLN A 315 27.77 -10.24 -6.33
CA GLN A 315 29.19 -10.45 -6.56
C GLN A 315 30.03 -10.32 -5.29
N GLN A 316 29.70 -9.35 -4.42
CA GLN A 316 30.35 -9.15 -3.13
C GLN A 316 30.15 -10.36 -2.20
N ALA A 317 29.02 -11.05 -2.28
CA ALA A 317 28.74 -12.29 -1.57
C ALA A 317 29.47 -13.53 -2.14
N GLY A 318 30.34 -13.35 -3.15
CA GLY A 318 31.15 -14.43 -3.74
C GLY A 318 30.50 -15.18 -4.89
N TYR A 319 29.33 -14.73 -5.38
CA TYR A 319 28.68 -15.33 -6.53
C TYR A 319 29.30 -14.79 -7.82
N ARG A 320 29.88 -15.67 -8.63
CA ARG A 320 30.59 -15.27 -9.84
C ARG A 320 29.61 -15.10 -11.00
N LEU A 321 29.50 -13.89 -11.55
CA LEU A 321 28.73 -13.62 -12.76
C LEU A 321 29.32 -14.41 -13.95
N THR A 322 28.54 -15.30 -14.56
CA THR A 322 28.98 -16.16 -15.69
C THR A 322 28.39 -15.75 -17.02
N ASN A 323 27.20 -15.13 -17.02
CA ASN A 323 26.55 -14.62 -18.22
C ASN A 323 25.57 -13.49 -17.86
N GLN A 324 25.33 -12.57 -18.78
CA GLN A 324 24.36 -11.50 -18.57
C GLN A 324 23.65 -11.13 -19.88
N THR A 325 22.33 -11.04 -19.82
CA THR A 325 21.47 -10.57 -20.92
C THR A 325 20.71 -9.33 -20.47
N ALA A 326 19.84 -8.74 -21.30
CA ALA A 326 18.98 -7.65 -20.85
C ALA A 326 18.05 -8.06 -19.68
N LYS A 327 17.63 -9.33 -19.63
CA LYS A 327 16.60 -9.81 -18.67
C LYS A 327 17.15 -10.58 -17.47
N LEU A 328 18.25 -11.30 -17.65
CA LEU A 328 18.84 -12.13 -16.59
C LEU A 328 20.32 -11.82 -16.39
N ALA A 329 20.79 -11.97 -15.16
CA ALA A 329 22.19 -12.19 -14.84
C ALA A 329 22.34 -13.60 -14.25
N GLU A 330 23.23 -14.40 -14.82
CA GLU A 330 23.55 -15.76 -14.41
C GLU A 330 24.75 -15.75 -13.47
N PHE A 331 24.62 -16.42 -12.33
CA PHE A 331 25.67 -16.52 -11.34
C PHE A 331 25.99 -17.98 -11.01
N ALA A 332 27.28 -18.30 -10.97
CA ALA A 332 27.79 -19.48 -10.31
C ALA A 332 27.97 -19.19 -8.81
N THR A 333 27.29 -19.97 -7.99
CA THR A 333 27.43 -19.93 -6.52
C THR A 333 28.79 -20.49 -6.08
N PRO A 334 29.28 -20.15 -4.87
CA PRO A 334 30.52 -20.73 -4.32
C PRO A 334 30.54 -22.27 -4.27
N SER A 335 29.38 -22.88 -4.11
CA SER A 335 29.16 -24.33 -4.06
C SER A 335 28.97 -25.00 -5.43
N GLY A 336 29.06 -24.22 -6.53
CA GLY A 336 29.00 -24.74 -7.91
C GLY A 336 27.61 -24.82 -8.53
N GLN A 337 26.54 -24.51 -7.79
CA GLN A 337 25.19 -24.37 -8.34
C GLN A 337 25.03 -23.09 -9.18
N THR A 338 23.99 -23.04 -10.02
CA THR A 338 23.63 -21.84 -10.80
C THR A 338 22.35 -21.21 -10.24
N ILE A 339 22.36 -19.89 -10.08
CA ILE A 339 21.16 -19.07 -9.87
C ILE A 339 21.08 -17.97 -10.93
N TYR A 340 19.86 -17.46 -11.18
CA TYR A 340 19.69 -16.30 -12.06
C TYR A 340 18.99 -15.17 -11.34
N LEU A 341 19.51 -13.95 -11.48
CA LEU A 341 18.79 -12.73 -11.10
C LEU A 341 17.89 -12.28 -12.26
N VAL A 342 16.59 -12.13 -11.99
CA VAL A 342 15.60 -11.61 -12.95
C VAL A 342 15.62 -10.08 -12.92
N LYS A 343 16.48 -9.47 -13.74
CA LYS A 343 16.74 -8.02 -13.75
C LYS A 343 15.50 -7.18 -14.08
N THR A 344 14.60 -7.70 -14.91
CA THR A 344 13.38 -6.97 -15.32
C THR A 344 12.35 -6.81 -14.21
N THR A 345 12.42 -7.65 -13.18
CA THR A 345 11.46 -7.64 -12.05
C THR A 345 12.14 -7.48 -10.70
N SER A 346 13.46 -7.31 -10.67
CA SER A 346 14.21 -7.10 -9.43
C SER A 346 14.42 -5.61 -9.16
N LYS A 347 14.14 -5.19 -7.93
CA LYS A 347 14.38 -3.85 -7.38
C LYS A 347 14.89 -3.98 -5.94
N MET A 348 15.35 -2.89 -5.32
CA MET A 348 15.91 -2.91 -3.96
C MET A 348 14.99 -3.52 -2.89
N ASN A 349 13.68 -3.34 -3.04
CA ASN A 349 12.65 -3.86 -2.14
C ASN A 349 11.87 -5.05 -2.71
N ARG A 350 12.40 -5.69 -3.76
CA ARG A 350 11.85 -6.93 -4.31
C ARG A 350 12.87 -7.59 -5.24
N VAL A 351 13.72 -8.46 -4.70
CA VAL A 351 14.72 -9.17 -5.51
C VAL A 351 14.13 -10.49 -5.99
N ASN A 352 14.16 -10.74 -7.28
CA ASN A 352 13.64 -11.97 -7.88
C ASN A 352 14.76 -12.81 -8.45
N LEU A 353 14.92 -14.01 -7.89
CA LEU A 353 15.91 -15.00 -8.31
C LEU A 353 15.20 -16.21 -8.92
N MET A 354 15.91 -16.91 -9.79
CA MET A 354 15.52 -18.23 -10.27
C MET A 354 16.50 -19.25 -9.71
N VAL A 355 15.96 -20.27 -9.08
CA VAL A 355 16.72 -21.43 -8.57
C VAL A 355 16.30 -22.70 -9.30
N HIS A 356 17.19 -23.69 -9.28
CA HIS A 356 17.05 -24.91 -10.07
C HIS A 356 15.75 -25.65 -9.71
N PRO A 357 14.97 -26.16 -10.69
CA PRO A 357 13.68 -26.80 -10.43
C PRO A 357 13.76 -28.11 -9.64
N GLY A 358 14.94 -28.74 -9.61
CA GLY A 358 15.19 -29.94 -8.78
C GLY A 358 15.27 -29.67 -7.27
N LEU A 359 15.28 -28.40 -6.86
CA LEU A 359 15.24 -28.03 -5.44
C LEU A 359 13.81 -28.12 -4.91
N MET A 360 13.66 -28.58 -3.67
CA MET A 360 12.35 -28.67 -3.01
C MET A 360 11.87 -27.26 -2.64
N PRO A 361 10.69 -26.81 -3.14
CA PRO A 361 10.19 -25.45 -2.88
C PRO A 361 10.12 -25.10 -1.41
N ASP A 362 9.64 -26.01 -0.56
CA ASP A 362 9.52 -25.79 0.88
C ASP A 362 10.88 -25.62 1.56
N ALA A 363 11.90 -26.33 1.09
CA ALA A 363 13.26 -26.19 1.61
C ALA A 363 13.89 -24.86 1.18
N VAL A 364 13.62 -24.40 -0.05
CA VAL A 364 14.02 -23.07 -0.51
C VAL A 364 13.27 -21.98 0.26
N MET A 365 11.97 -22.16 0.49
CA MET A 365 11.12 -21.23 1.25
C MET A 365 11.60 -21.05 2.69
N ALA A 366 12.16 -22.11 3.29
CA ALA A 366 12.70 -22.07 4.64
C ALA A 366 14.05 -21.33 4.76
N LEU A 367 14.71 -20.98 3.64
CA LEU A 367 15.97 -20.26 3.69
C LEU A 367 15.77 -18.82 4.20
N PRO A 368 16.67 -18.32 5.07
CA PRO A 368 16.65 -16.93 5.52
C PRO A 368 16.53 -15.93 4.37
N GLY A 369 15.60 -14.98 4.52
CA GLY A 369 15.35 -13.92 3.52
C GLY A 369 14.37 -14.31 2.41
N VAL A 370 13.96 -15.57 2.29
CA VAL A 370 12.96 -15.96 1.29
C VAL A 370 11.56 -15.54 1.72
N ALA A 371 10.94 -14.63 0.96
CA ALA A 371 9.57 -14.17 1.21
C ALA A 371 8.53 -15.06 0.52
N SER A 372 8.85 -15.58 -0.66
CA SER A 372 8.00 -16.58 -1.35
C SER A 372 8.77 -17.39 -2.39
N VAL A 373 8.27 -18.59 -2.67
CA VAL A 373 8.65 -19.43 -3.82
C VAL A 373 7.41 -19.62 -4.68
N SER A 374 7.54 -19.50 -6.01
CA SER A 374 6.41 -19.64 -6.92
C SER A 374 5.75 -21.01 -6.86
N HIS A 375 4.42 -21.07 -6.81
CA HIS A 375 3.65 -22.33 -6.79
C HIS A 375 3.80 -23.18 -8.07
N GLU A 376 4.12 -22.54 -9.18
CA GLU A 376 4.40 -23.20 -10.46
C GLU A 376 5.77 -22.76 -10.98
N HIS A 377 6.38 -23.59 -11.83
CA HIS A 377 7.63 -23.24 -12.50
C HIS A 377 7.46 -22.00 -13.39
N ARG A 378 8.43 -21.08 -13.31
CA ARG A 378 8.52 -19.95 -14.24
C ARG A 378 9.47 -20.31 -15.37
N PHE A 379 9.16 -19.79 -16.56
CA PHE A 379 9.87 -20.10 -17.80
C PHE A 379 10.64 -18.89 -18.30
N HIS A 380 11.90 -19.09 -18.67
CA HIS A 380 12.73 -18.03 -19.22
C HIS A 380 13.79 -18.62 -20.17
N SER A 381 13.79 -18.20 -21.43
CA SER A 381 14.62 -18.79 -22.50
C SER A 381 16.13 -18.72 -22.25
N ASN A 382 16.57 -17.71 -21.50
CA ASN A 382 18.00 -17.43 -21.23
C ASN A 382 18.54 -18.12 -19.96
N MET A 383 17.78 -19.00 -19.29
CA MET A 383 18.29 -19.83 -18.19
C MET A 383 18.98 -21.08 -18.76
N SER A 384 20.09 -20.90 -19.47
CA SER A 384 20.73 -21.96 -20.27
C SER A 384 21.25 -23.16 -19.47
N ARG A 385 21.47 -22.99 -18.16
CA ARG A 385 21.92 -24.06 -17.23
C ARG A 385 20.77 -24.81 -16.57
N PHE A 386 19.52 -24.39 -16.75
CA PHE A 386 18.35 -25.08 -16.22
C PHE A 386 17.74 -26.03 -17.26
N PRO A 387 17.06 -27.10 -16.82
CA PRO A 387 16.39 -28.01 -17.73
C PRO A 387 15.30 -27.30 -18.52
N LYS A 388 15.01 -27.80 -19.73
CA LYS A 388 13.99 -27.28 -20.62
C LYS A 388 12.84 -28.26 -20.74
N ARG A 389 11.63 -27.73 -20.97
CA ARG A 389 10.44 -28.51 -21.34
C ARG A 389 9.50 -27.66 -22.18
N LEU A 390 8.55 -28.29 -22.87
CA LEU A 390 7.53 -27.59 -23.64
C LEU A 390 6.66 -26.71 -22.72
N ASN A 391 6.38 -25.48 -23.16
CA ASN A 391 5.51 -24.53 -22.48
C ASN A 391 4.60 -23.82 -23.47
N ARG A 392 3.31 -24.18 -23.50
CA ARG A 392 2.23 -23.58 -24.32
C ARG A 392 2.54 -23.35 -25.81
N GLY A 393 3.64 -23.88 -26.33
CA GLY A 393 4.17 -23.66 -27.69
C GLY A 393 5.12 -24.78 -28.11
N ALA A 394 5.67 -24.69 -29.33
CA ALA A 394 6.40 -25.77 -29.98
C ALA A 394 7.88 -25.90 -29.56
N THR A 395 8.44 -24.91 -28.86
CA THR A 395 9.84 -24.90 -28.46
C THR A 395 10.00 -25.12 -26.97
N GLU A 396 10.97 -25.95 -26.59
CA GLU A 396 11.29 -26.17 -25.18
C GLU A 396 11.91 -24.91 -24.58
N THR A 397 11.41 -24.53 -23.40
CA THR A 397 11.89 -23.35 -22.67
C THR A 397 12.42 -23.78 -21.31
N ALA A 398 13.54 -23.18 -20.89
CA ALA A 398 14.11 -23.45 -19.58
C ALA A 398 13.17 -22.99 -18.48
N TYR A 399 13.14 -23.73 -17.38
CA TYR A 399 12.22 -23.48 -16.27
C TYR A 399 12.89 -23.65 -14.91
N GLY A 400 12.35 -22.99 -13.89
CA GLY A 400 12.85 -23.04 -12.52
C GLY A 400 11.84 -22.51 -11.51
N TRP A 401 12.22 -22.51 -10.23
CA TRP A 401 11.44 -21.88 -9.17
C TRP A 401 11.83 -20.41 -9.08
N GLN A 402 10.84 -19.52 -9.08
CA GLN A 402 11.10 -18.11 -8.79
C GLN A 402 11.05 -17.92 -7.28
N VAL A 403 12.13 -17.37 -6.75
CA VAL A 403 12.30 -16.99 -5.35
C VAL A 403 12.21 -15.46 -5.27
N SER A 404 11.34 -14.95 -4.41
CA SER A 404 11.19 -13.51 -4.17
C SER A 404 11.67 -13.17 -2.76
N LEU A 405 12.47 -12.11 -2.66
CA LEU A 405 12.99 -11.54 -1.41
C LEU A 405 12.41 -10.13 -1.24
N ASP A 406 11.91 -9.78 -0.06
CA ASP A 406 11.13 -8.54 0.17
C ASP A 406 12.02 -7.30 0.41
N THR A 407 13.30 -7.48 0.77
CA THR A 407 14.23 -6.38 1.04
C THR A 407 15.65 -6.66 0.54
N PHE A 408 16.47 -5.61 0.46
CA PHE A 408 17.89 -5.75 0.16
C PHE A 408 18.67 -6.50 1.26
N ASP A 409 18.23 -6.42 2.52
CA ASP A 409 18.81 -7.20 3.61
C ASP A 409 18.43 -8.70 3.51
N ASP A 410 17.22 -9.01 3.06
CA ASP A 410 16.81 -10.38 2.74
C ASP A 410 17.69 -11.00 1.66
N LEU A 411 18.15 -10.22 0.67
CA LEU A 411 19.14 -10.66 -0.31
C LEU A 411 20.43 -11.13 0.35
N ARG A 412 20.98 -10.37 1.30
CA ARG A 412 22.21 -10.75 2.01
C ARG A 412 22.04 -12.03 2.80
N ARG A 413 20.93 -12.14 3.55
CA ARG A 413 20.59 -13.35 4.32
C ARG A 413 20.41 -14.56 3.43
N PHE A 414 19.74 -14.40 2.29
CA PHE A 414 19.56 -15.46 1.31
C PHE A 414 20.89 -15.90 0.70
N LEU A 415 21.73 -14.96 0.22
CA LEU A 415 22.99 -15.29 -0.44
C LEU A 415 23.94 -16.04 0.49
N ALA A 416 24.02 -15.64 1.76
CA ALA A 416 24.78 -16.33 2.79
C ALA A 416 24.25 -17.76 3.01
N ALA A 417 22.94 -17.90 3.27
CA ALA A 417 22.35 -19.21 3.55
C ALA A 417 22.38 -20.16 2.35
N PHE A 418 22.13 -19.67 1.14
CA PHE A 418 22.08 -20.46 -0.09
C PHE A 418 23.48 -20.96 -0.51
N ALA A 419 24.53 -20.18 -0.24
CA ALA A 419 25.90 -20.61 -0.49
C ALA A 419 26.26 -21.85 0.36
N ASP A 420 25.87 -21.82 1.65
CA ASP A 420 26.14 -22.91 2.60
C ASP A 420 25.24 -24.13 2.36
N TRP A 421 23.97 -23.90 1.99
CA TRP A 421 22.93 -24.92 1.84
C TRP A 421 23.29 -26.00 0.80
N ALA A 422 23.89 -25.59 -0.31
CA ALA A 422 24.30 -26.50 -1.37
C ALA A 422 25.50 -27.41 -0.97
N THR A 423 26.28 -27.02 0.03
CA THR A 423 27.40 -27.82 0.56
C THR A 423 26.90 -29.02 1.37
N GLN A 424 25.69 -28.96 1.94
CA GLN A 424 25.10 -30.04 2.73
C GLN A 424 24.39 -31.11 1.88
N VAL A 425 23.87 -30.75 0.70
CA VAL A 425 23.13 -31.68 -0.17
C VAL A 425 24.08 -32.52 -1.06
N GLY A 426 25.33 -32.08 -1.25
CA GLY A 426 26.36 -32.83 -1.99
C GLY A 426 26.96 -34.04 -1.26
N GLY A 427 26.56 -34.32 -0.02
CA GLY A 427 27.14 -35.39 0.82
C GLY A 427 26.33 -36.69 0.92
N THR A 428 25.17 -36.81 0.25
CA THR A 428 24.28 -37.98 0.39
C THR A 428 23.95 -38.66 -0.95
N GLY A 429 24.89 -38.60 -1.90
CA GLY A 429 24.75 -39.15 -3.24
C GLY A 429 25.78 -40.23 -3.61
N GLU A 430 26.32 -40.98 -2.65
CA GLU A 430 27.00 -42.27 -2.92
C GLU A 430 26.70 -43.25 -1.78
N ARG A 431 25.67 -44.07 -1.97
CA ARG A 431 25.70 -45.50 -1.66
C ARG A 431 24.51 -46.23 -2.29
#